data_AF-A0AA38C4H5-F1
#
_entry.id   AF-A0AA38C4H5-F1
#
_cell.length_a   1.000
_cell.length_b   1.000
_cell.length_c   1.000
_cell.angle_alpha   90.00
_cell.angle_beta   90.00
_cell.angle_gamma   90.00
#
_symmetry.space_group_name_H-M   'P 1'
#
loop_
_entity.id
_entity.type
_entity.pdbx_description
1 polymer ?
#
loop_
_entity_poly.entity_id
_entity_poly.type
_entity_poly.pdbx_seq_one_letter_code
_entity_poly.pdbx_strand_id
1 'polypeptide(L)' 'CQRVKAKHQHPAGLLYPHAIPEWKWDTISMDFIVGLPTSRYHHDAIMVTVDKLTKVAHFSP' A
#
# COMPACT_ATOMS: atom_id res chain seq x y z
N CYS A 1 4.15 33.21 -23.65
CA CYS A 1 5.03 32.27 -22.89
C CYS A 1 4.55 30.81 -22.83
N GLN A 2 3.28 30.47 -23.12
CA GLN A 2 2.82 29.05 -23.09
C GLN A 2 2.98 28.28 -24.41
N ARG A 3 3.22 28.96 -25.55
CA ARG A 3 3.28 28.34 -26.89
C ARG A 3 4.48 27.40 -27.13
N VAL A 4 5.51 27.41 -26.28
CA VAL A 4 6.78 26.67 -26.49
C VAL A 4 7.00 25.58 -25.43
N LYS A 5 6.18 25.53 -24.37
CA LYS A 5 6.34 24.50 -23.33
C LYS A 5 5.59 23.23 -23.74
N ALA A 6 6.32 22.14 -23.97
CA ALA A 6 5.72 20.83 -24.12
C ALA A 6 4.92 20.48 -22.85
N LYS A 7 3.73 19.90 -23.01
CA LYS A 7 2.99 19.30 -21.88
C LYS A 7 3.83 18.13 -21.36
N HIS A 8 4.41 18.30 -20.18
CA HIS A 8 5.21 17.26 -19.49
C HIS A 8 4.37 16.32 -18.63
N GLN A 9 3.05 16.54 -18.54
CA GLN A 9 2.16 15.67 -17.79
C GLN A 9 1.57 14.63 -18.75
N HIS A 10 1.94 13.38 -18.53
CA HIS A 10 1.25 12.25 -19.12
C HIS A 10 -0.23 12.27 -18.66
N PRO A 11 -1.21 11.95 -19.52
CA PRO A 11 -2.57 11.76 -19.06
C PRO A 11 -2.58 10.71 -17.94
N ALA A 12 -3.29 11.02 -16.86
CA ALA A 12 -3.51 10.05 -15.78
C ALA A 12 -4.17 8.81 -16.40
N GLY A 13 -3.54 7.64 -16.22
CA GLY A 13 -4.09 6.37 -16.70
C GLY A 13 -5.38 6.00 -15.99
N LEU A 14 -6.12 5.06 -16.56
CA LEU A 14 -7.28 4.46 -15.90
C LEU A 14 -6.82 3.69 -14.66
N LEU A 15 -7.32 4.07 -13.50
CA LEU A 15 -7.17 3.26 -12.29
C LEU A 15 -8.10 2.04 -12.41
N TYR A 16 -7.59 0.85 -12.08
CA TYR A 16 -8.41 -0.36 -11.97
C TYR A 16 -8.69 -0.62 -10.48
N PRO A 17 -9.75 -0.02 -9.91
CA PRO A 17 -10.08 -0.23 -8.51
C PRO A 17 -10.41 -1.70 -8.29
N HIS A 18 -9.93 -2.25 -7.17
CA HIS A 18 -10.36 -3.58 -6.75
C HIS A 18 -11.83 -3.52 -6.34
N ALA A 19 -12.54 -4.64 -6.57
CA ALA A 19 -13.90 -4.78 -6.07
C ALA A 19 -13.92 -4.59 -4.55
N ILE A 20 -15.03 -4.05 -4.04
CA ILE A 20 -15.23 -3.93 -2.59
C ILE A 20 -15.50 -5.35 -2.07
N PRO A 21 -14.70 -5.85 -1.12
CA PRO A 21 -14.94 -7.16 -0.50
C PRO A 21 -16.29 -7.19 0.24
N GLU A 22 -16.98 -8.32 0.18
CA GLU A 22 -18.29 -8.48 0.83
C GLU A 22 -18.18 -8.89 2.30
N TRP A 23 -17.07 -9.52 2.68
CA TRP A 23 -16.85 -10.08 4.01
C TRP A 23 -15.51 -9.64 4.61
N LYS A 24 -15.43 -9.66 5.94
CA LYS A 24 -14.16 -9.45 6.65
C LYS A 24 -13.14 -10.49 6.19
N TRP A 25 -11.91 -10.06 5.95
CA TRP A 25 -10.78 -10.90 5.51
C TRP A 25 -10.87 -11.46 4.09
N ASP A 26 -11.85 -11.03 3.30
CA ASP A 26 -12.02 -11.46 1.90
C ASP A 26 -10.97 -10.83 0.96
N THR A 27 -10.54 -9.60 1.25
CA THR A 27 -9.41 -8.96 0.56
C THR A 27 -8.49 -8.29 1.55
N ILE A 28 -7.23 -8.71 1.58
CA ILE A 28 -6.17 -8.14 2.42
C ILE A 28 -5.12 -7.45 1.55
N SER A 29 -4.59 -6.32 2.00
CA SER A 29 -3.31 -5.81 1.51
C SER A 29 -2.21 -6.17 2.49
N MET A 30 -1.06 -6.58 1.98
CA MET A 30 0.14 -6.89 2.74
C MET A 30 1.27 -5.95 2.32
N ASP A 31 2.03 -5.45 3.28
CA ASP A 31 3.19 -4.60 3.07
C ASP A 31 4.26 -4.89 4.14
N PHE A 32 5.50 -4.48 3.89
CA PHE A 32 6.61 -4.61 4.83
C PHE A 32 7.26 -3.26 5.10
N ILE A 33 7.33 -2.89 6.37
CA ILE A 33 8.17 -1.78 6.82
C ILE A 33 9.54 -2.37 7.14
N VAL A 34 10.53 -2.13 6.28
CA VAL A 34 11.88 -2.70 6.37
C VAL A 34 12.93 -1.67 6.79
N GLY A 35 14.12 -2.14 7.17
CA GLY A 35 15.25 -1.27 7.52
C GLY A 35 15.13 -0.66 8.92
N LEU A 36 14.41 -1.32 9.81
CA LEU A 36 14.29 -0.93 11.21
C LEU A 36 15.50 -1.41 12.01
N PRO A 37 15.80 -0.77 13.16
CA PRO A 37 16.76 -1.31 14.11
C PRO A 37 16.36 -2.74 14.51
N THR A 38 17.35 -3.64 14.54
CA THR A 38 17.13 -5.04 14.85
C THR A 38 16.57 -5.22 16.26
N SER A 39 15.45 -5.95 16.38
CA SER A 39 14.84 -6.30 17.66
C SER A 39 15.68 -7.34 18.42
N ARG A 40 15.33 -7.60 19.69
CA ARG A 40 15.99 -8.64 20.50
C ARG A 40 15.95 -10.04 19.86
N TYR A 41 14.96 -10.29 19.01
CA TYR A 41 14.75 -11.56 18.33
C TYR A 41 15.28 -11.55 16.88
N HIS A 42 16.10 -10.56 16.52
CA HIS A 42 16.74 -10.46 15.20
C HIS A 42 15.79 -10.15 14.03
N HIS A 43 14.65 -9.49 14.30
CA HIS A 43 13.77 -8.93 13.26
C HIS A 43 14.13 -7.47 12.97
N ASP A 44 14.19 -7.10 11.69
CA ASP A 44 14.48 -5.75 11.20
C ASP A 44 13.33 -5.17 10.34
N ALA A 45 12.20 -5.87 10.30
CA ALA A 45 11.02 -5.50 9.54
C ALA A 45 9.74 -5.70 10.34
N ILE A 46 8.66 -5.07 9.89
CA ILE A 46 7.30 -5.30 10.38
C ILE A 46 6.44 -5.65 9.17
N MET A 47 5.79 -6.81 9.22
CA MET A 47 4.74 -7.18 8.27
C MET A 47 3.44 -6.49 8.67
N VAL A 48 2.84 -5.75 7.73
CA VAL A 48 1.57 -5.05 7.90
C VAL A 48 0.52 -5.72 7.03
N THR A 49 -0.52 -6.26 7.67
CA THR A 49 -1.68 -6.83 6.97
C THR A 49 -2.89 -5.97 7.25
N VAL A 50 -3.54 -5.44 6.21
CA VAL A 50 -4.72 -4.58 6.33
C VAL A 50 -5.91 -5.21 5.63
N ASP A 51 -6.99 -5.44 6.36
CA ASP A 51 -8.27 -5.84 5.79
C ASP A 51 -8.89 -4.67 5.01
N LYS A 52 -9.19 -4.87 3.72
CA LYS A 52 -9.66 -3.79 2.85
C LYS A 52 -11.07 -3.30 3.20
N LEU A 53 -11.91 -4.16 3.79
CA LEU A 53 -13.28 -3.83 4.18
C LEU A 53 -13.29 -2.98 5.45
N THR A 54 -12.73 -3.50 6.53
CA THR A 54 -12.80 -2.91 7.88
C THR A 54 -11.69 -1.91 8.17
N LYS A 55 -10.63 -1.88 7.35
CA LYS A 55 -9.39 -1.11 7.58
C LYS A 55 -8.63 -1.49 8.84
N VAL A 56 -8.95 -2.64 9.45
CA VAL A 56 -8.18 -3.19 10.56
C VAL A 56 -6.79 -3.58 10.08
N ALA A 57 -5.77 -3.13 10.79
CA ALA A 57 -4.36 -3.41 10.50
C ALA A 57 -3.76 -4.31 11.58
N HIS A 58 -3.07 -5.36 11.15
CA HIS A 58 -2.32 -6.29 11.98
C HIS A 58 -0.83 -6.10 11.71
N PHE A 59 -0.03 -6.02 12.78
CA PHE A 59 1.41 -5.81 12.71
C PHE A 59 2.12 -7.03 13.32
N SER A 60 3.01 -7.65 12.55
CA SER A 60 3.87 -8.74 13.02
C SER A 60 5.34 -8.35 12.88
N PRO A 61 6.19 -8.59 13.89
CA PRO A 61 7.65 -8.57 13.73
C PRO A 61 8.14 -9.64 12.74
#